data_AF-A0A9D8BLU5-F1
#
_entry.id   AF-A0A9D8BLU5-F1
#
_cell.length_a   1.000
_cell.length_b   1.000
_cell.length_c   1.000
_cell.angle_alpha   90.00
_cell.angle_beta   90.00
_cell.angle_gamma   90.00
#
_symmetry.space_group_name_H-M   'P 1'
#
loop_
_entity.id
_entity.type
_entity.pdbx_description
1 polymer ?
#
loop_
_entity_poly.entity_id
_entity_poly.type
_entity_poly.pdbx_seq_one_letter_code
_entity_poly.pdbx_strand_id
1 'polypeptide(L)'
;MCANFVDVVGFQLERVHTGVIAWLLGGEPLPLPLEERGAVLRKLEPRLSDLGDLATLKAKREYSLGRRRRIDLVLETSFKNDKKAFLLIEFKVDSDVYLSQLEESERDFSAHEPNKPLLFVIVLALGAAQFTLKHQLPEIEKKRY
;
A
#
# COMPACT_ATOMS: atom_id res chain seq x y z
N MET A 1 9.48 -29.45 -7.68
CA MET A 1 10.17 -29.01 -6.45
C MET A 1 10.48 -27.50 -6.42
N CYS A 2 10.08 -26.70 -7.43
CA CYS A 2 10.38 -25.26 -7.50
C CYS A 2 9.30 -24.31 -6.95
N ALA A 3 8.04 -24.75 -6.79
CA ALA A 3 6.95 -23.88 -6.34
C ALA A 3 7.26 -23.25 -4.96
N ASN A 4 7.63 -24.09 -3.98
CA ASN A 4 7.99 -23.61 -2.65
C ASN A 4 9.19 -22.65 -2.64
N PHE A 5 10.13 -22.76 -3.59
CA PHE A 5 11.28 -21.85 -3.65
C PHE A 5 10.87 -20.47 -4.16
N VAL A 6 10.05 -20.42 -5.22
CA VAL A 6 9.49 -19.17 -5.75
C VAL A 6 8.62 -18.49 -4.69
N ASP A 7 7.80 -19.25 -3.97
CA ASP A 7 6.95 -18.71 -2.90
C ASP A 7 7.78 -18.14 -1.74
N VAL A 8 8.85 -18.83 -1.33
CA VAL A 8 9.75 -18.35 -0.25
C VAL A 8 10.51 -17.10 -0.67
N VAL A 9 11.04 -17.06 -1.89
CA VAL A 9 11.79 -15.90 -2.40
C VAL A 9 10.85 -14.71 -2.63
N GLY A 10 9.69 -14.94 -3.23
CA GLY A 10 8.64 -13.93 -3.41
C GLY A 10 8.25 -13.32 -2.07
N PHE A 11 7.93 -14.16 -1.09
CA PHE A 11 7.60 -13.71 0.26
C PHE A 11 8.73 -12.90 0.93
N GLN A 12 9.99 -13.31 0.78
CA GLN A 12 11.13 -12.55 1.30
C GLN A 12 11.25 -11.18 0.61
N LEU A 13 11.05 -11.11 -0.70
CA LEU A 13 11.07 -9.85 -1.44
C LEU A 13 9.94 -8.92 -0.96
N GLU A 14 8.71 -9.39 -0.82
CA GLU A 14 7.59 -8.60 -0.30
C GLU A 14 7.92 -8.00 1.09
N ARG A 15 8.50 -8.81 1.98
CA ARG A 15 8.91 -8.35 3.32
C ARG A 15 10.04 -7.34 3.30
N VAL A 16 11.02 -7.49 2.41
CA VAL A 16 12.12 -6.53 2.25
C VAL A 16 11.59 -5.20 1.74
N HIS A 17 10.76 -5.20 0.68
CA HIS A 17 10.24 -3.96 0.10
C HIS A 17 9.30 -3.23 1.06
N THR A 18 8.38 -3.94 1.71
CA THR A 18 7.54 -3.35 2.76
C THR A 18 8.35 -2.86 3.95
N GLY A 19 9.44 -3.57 4.30
CA GLY A 19 10.44 -3.14 5.27
C GLY A 19 11.06 -1.79 4.92
N VAL A 20 11.59 -1.67 3.70
CA VAL A 20 12.23 -0.45 3.19
C VAL A 20 11.24 0.71 3.12
N ILE A 21 10.03 0.49 2.59
CA ILE A 21 9.01 1.55 2.51
C ILE A 21 8.59 2.00 3.92
N ALA A 22 8.35 1.05 4.83
CA ALA A 22 7.99 1.38 6.20
C ALA A 22 9.12 2.15 6.91
N TRP A 23 10.37 1.79 6.68
CA TRP A 23 11.52 2.52 7.20
C TRP A 23 11.59 3.94 6.64
N LEU A 24 11.51 4.10 5.31
CA LEU A 24 11.57 5.40 4.63
C LEU A 24 10.45 6.35 5.05
N LEU A 25 9.23 5.82 5.22
CA LEU A 25 8.03 6.64 5.43
C LEU A 25 7.64 6.77 6.91
N GLY A 26 7.92 5.77 7.74
CA GLY A 26 7.43 5.69 9.12
C GLY A 26 8.44 5.20 10.16
N GLY A 27 9.72 5.06 9.82
CA GLY A 27 10.77 4.64 10.77
C GLY A 27 11.20 5.76 11.72
N GLU A 28 11.64 5.40 12.93
CA GLU A 28 12.34 6.33 13.85
C GLU A 28 13.78 5.85 14.09
N PRO A 29 14.82 6.71 13.95
CA PRO A 29 14.74 8.11 13.51
C PRO A 29 14.25 8.21 12.06
N LEU A 30 13.55 9.32 11.76
CA LEU A 30 12.93 9.57 10.46
C LEU A 30 14.01 9.75 9.39
N PRO A 31 14.15 8.82 8.42
CA PRO A 31 15.17 8.95 7.38
C PRO A 31 14.83 10.04 6.35
N LEU A 32 13.56 10.44 6.25
CA LEU A 32 13.08 11.49 5.36
C LEU A 32 12.31 12.59 6.12
N PRO A 33 12.51 13.88 5.77
CA PRO A 33 11.66 14.98 6.24
C PRO A 33 10.18 14.73 5.94
N LEU A 34 9.29 15.29 6.76
CA LEU A 34 7.84 15.09 6.62
C LEU A 34 7.30 15.55 5.25
N GLU A 35 7.83 16.66 4.73
CA GLU A 35 7.44 17.19 3.41
C GLU A 35 7.79 16.24 2.26
N GLU A 36 9.00 15.68 2.27
CA GLU A 36 9.43 14.68 1.28
C GLU A 36 8.58 13.42 1.34
N ARG A 37 8.24 12.97 2.55
CA ARG A 37 7.31 11.84 2.73
C ARG A 37 5.93 12.16 2.15
N GLY A 38 5.42 13.36 2.39
CA GLY A 38 4.18 13.84 1.75
C GLY A 38 4.25 13.84 0.23
N ALA A 39 5.39 14.25 -0.34
CA ALA A 39 5.60 14.23 -1.79
C ALA A 39 5.63 12.79 -2.35
N VAL A 40 6.28 11.85 -1.67
CA VAL A 40 6.27 10.43 -2.05
C VAL A 40 4.86 9.86 -2.00
N LEU A 41 4.10 10.13 -0.93
CA LEU A 41 2.73 9.66 -0.79
C LEU A 41 1.83 10.17 -1.92
N ARG A 42 1.92 11.45 -2.29
CA ARG A 42 1.15 12.03 -3.40
C ARG A 42 1.54 11.44 -4.76
N LYS A 43 2.78 10.95 -4.93
CA LYS A 43 3.17 10.19 -6.13
C LYS A 43 2.56 8.79 -6.16
N LEU A 44 2.45 8.14 -4.99
CA LEU A 44 1.83 6.82 -4.87
C LEU A 44 0.30 6.89 -5.03
N GLU A 45 -0.34 7.91 -4.48
CA GLU A 45 -1.77 8.16 -4.56
C GLU A 45 -2.06 9.66 -4.76
N PRO A 46 -2.26 10.11 -6.01
CA PRO A 46 -2.47 11.51 -6.35
C PRO A 46 -3.63 12.19 -5.61
N ARG A 47 -4.68 11.43 -5.27
CA ARG A 47 -5.87 11.94 -4.54
C ARG A 47 -5.55 12.47 -3.14
N LEU A 48 -4.37 12.13 -2.57
CA LEU A 48 -3.93 12.71 -1.30
C LEU A 48 -3.63 14.21 -1.40
N SER A 49 -3.42 14.74 -2.62
CA SER A 49 -3.19 16.17 -2.83
C SER A 49 -4.38 17.02 -2.39
N ASP A 50 -5.60 16.48 -2.48
CA ASP A 50 -6.85 17.15 -2.08
C ASP A 50 -7.05 17.19 -0.55
N LEU A 51 -6.19 16.49 0.19
CA LEU A 51 -6.24 16.40 1.64
C LEU A 51 -5.36 17.45 2.33
N GLY A 52 -4.54 18.19 1.58
CA GLY A 52 -3.68 19.24 2.11
C GLY A 52 -2.31 18.72 2.57
N ASP A 53 -1.68 19.44 3.50
CA ASP A 53 -0.34 19.12 3.98
C ASP A 53 -0.34 17.98 4.99
N LEU A 54 0.62 17.07 4.83
CA LEU A 54 0.84 15.97 5.75
C LEU A 54 1.29 16.51 7.13
N ALA A 55 0.64 16.03 8.18
CA ALA A 55 0.97 16.36 9.57
C ALA A 55 1.65 15.18 10.28
N THR A 56 1.13 13.96 10.10
CA THR A 56 1.76 12.75 10.63
C THR A 56 1.65 11.59 9.65
N LEU A 57 2.61 10.66 9.75
CA LEU A 57 2.64 9.44 8.96
C LEU A 57 3.19 8.30 9.82
N LYS A 58 2.44 7.21 9.91
CA LYS A 58 2.85 5.98 10.59
C LYS A 58 2.73 4.79 9.66
N ALA A 59 3.77 3.95 9.64
CA ALA A 59 3.79 2.71 8.86
C ALA A 59 3.57 1.50 9.78
N LYS A 60 2.65 0.61 9.40
CA LYS A 60 2.36 -0.66 10.09
C LYS A 60 2.50 -1.81 9.09
N ARG A 61 3.56 -2.59 9.21
CA ARG A 61 3.78 -3.79 8.39
C ARG A 61 2.95 -4.96 8.91
N GLU A 62 2.64 -5.89 8.01
CA GLU A 62 1.99 -7.16 8.34
C GLU A 62 0.70 -6.95 9.17
N TYR A 63 -0.14 -5.98 8.77
CA TYR A 63 -1.32 -5.57 9.51
C TYR A 63 -2.41 -6.65 9.44
N SER A 64 -2.74 -7.24 10.59
CA SER A 64 -3.71 -8.33 10.69
C SER A 64 -5.14 -7.80 10.79
N LEU A 65 -5.99 -8.16 9.83
CA LEU A 65 -7.45 -7.98 9.88
C LEU A 65 -8.10 -9.21 10.51
N GLY A 66 -7.76 -9.44 11.79
CA GLY A 66 -8.13 -10.66 12.51
C GLY A 66 -7.49 -11.91 11.90
N ARG A 67 -8.22 -13.03 11.88
CA ARG A 67 -7.75 -14.33 11.33
C ARG A 67 -7.95 -14.47 9.81
N ARG A 68 -8.63 -13.52 9.16
CA ARG A 68 -9.05 -13.66 7.76
C ARG A 68 -8.00 -13.21 6.76
N ARG A 69 -7.39 -12.05 7.01
CA ARG A 69 -6.52 -11.39 6.04
C ARG A 69 -5.41 -10.64 6.75
N ARG A 70 -4.28 -10.55 6.08
CA ARG A 70 -3.16 -9.69 6.46
C ARG A 70 -2.89 -8.75 5.30
N ILE A 71 -2.76 -7.47 5.59
CA ILE A 71 -2.33 -6.44 4.64
C ILE A 71 -0.83 -6.25 4.81
N ASP A 72 -0.06 -6.23 3.73
CA ASP A 72 1.39 -6.22 3.83
C ASP A 72 1.93 -4.93 4.48
N LEU A 73 1.34 -3.78 4.15
CA LEU A 73 1.68 -2.50 4.74
C LEU A 73 0.46 -1.55 4.83
N VAL A 74 0.27 -0.93 5.98
CA VAL A 74 -0.72 0.14 6.19
C VAL A 74 0.01 1.43 6.52
N LEU A 75 -0.25 2.48 5.75
CA LEU A 75 0.20 3.84 6.05
C LEU A 75 -0.98 4.65 6.62
N GLU A 76 -0.86 5.05 7.88
CA GLU A 76 -1.83 5.92 8.55
C GLU A 76 -1.34 7.36 8.42
N THR A 77 -2.15 8.20 7.79
CA THR A 77 -1.82 9.61 7.54
C THR A 77 -2.81 10.52 8.24
N SER A 78 -2.30 11.63 8.79
CA SER A 78 -3.12 12.77 9.19
C SER A 78 -2.62 14.01 8.48
N PHE A 79 -3.55 14.91 8.17
CA PHE A 79 -3.29 16.16 7.48
C PHE A 79 -3.51 17.35 8.42
N LYS A 80 -2.91 18.51 8.11
CA LYS A 80 -3.03 19.72 8.95
C LYS A 80 -4.46 20.28 9.07
N ASN A 81 -5.37 19.84 8.21
CA ASN A 81 -6.81 20.18 8.24
C ASN A 81 -7.66 19.11 8.95
N ASP A 82 -7.03 18.30 9.81
CA ASP A 82 -7.65 17.20 10.57
C ASP A 82 -8.24 16.06 9.73
N LYS A 83 -8.08 16.07 8.40
CA LYS A 83 -8.41 14.92 7.57
C LYS A 83 -7.44 13.77 7.88
N LYS A 84 -7.95 12.54 7.74
CA LYS A 84 -7.18 11.31 7.89
C LYS A 84 -7.39 10.43 6.68
N ALA A 85 -6.34 9.77 6.24
CA ALA A 85 -6.42 8.74 5.21
C ALA A 85 -5.56 7.53 5.56
N PHE A 86 -6.00 6.38 5.07
CA PHE A 86 -5.32 5.11 5.22
C PHE A 86 -4.95 4.61 3.84
N LEU A 87 -3.67 4.29 3.64
CA LEU A 87 -3.24 3.62 2.43
C LEU A 87 -2.93 2.17 2.78
N LEU A 88 -3.69 1.25 2.20
CA LEU A 88 -3.41 -0.18 2.23
C LEU A 88 -2.51 -0.48 1.04
N ILE A 89 -1.33 -1.01 1.32
CA ILE A 89 -0.35 -1.38 0.31
C ILE A 89 -0.23 -2.90 0.36
N GLU A 90 -0.70 -3.54 -0.71
CA GLU A 90 -0.53 -4.97 -0.96
C GLU A 90 0.65 -5.14 -1.91
N PHE A 91 1.61 -5.98 -1.53
CA PHE A 91 2.70 -6.36 -2.41
C PHE A 91 2.36 -7.67 -3.10
N LYS A 92 2.75 -7.76 -4.37
CA LYS A 92 2.65 -9.00 -5.14
C LYS A 92 3.94 -9.21 -5.90
N VAL A 93 4.56 -10.36 -5.75
CA VAL A 93 5.68 -10.77 -6.59
C VAL A 93 5.21 -11.85 -7.55
N ASP A 94 5.47 -11.66 -8.84
CA ASP A 94 5.21 -12.66 -9.88
C ASP A 94 3.77 -13.23 -9.88
N SER A 95 2.77 -12.37 -9.65
CA SER A 95 1.36 -12.76 -9.57
C SER A 95 0.46 -11.70 -10.22
N ASP A 96 -0.60 -12.16 -10.90
CA ASP A 96 -1.64 -11.29 -11.43
C ASP A 96 -2.45 -10.65 -10.28
N VAL A 97 -2.77 -9.37 -10.46
CA VAL A 97 -3.56 -8.58 -9.51
C VAL A 97 -4.99 -8.48 -10.02
N TYR A 98 -5.95 -8.94 -9.21
CA TYR A 98 -7.37 -8.86 -9.57
C TYR A 98 -8.09 -7.76 -8.78
N LEU A 99 -8.96 -7.00 -9.45
CA LEU A 99 -9.75 -5.94 -8.82
C LEU A 99 -10.56 -6.44 -7.61
N SER A 100 -11.15 -7.63 -7.72
CA SER A 100 -11.92 -8.27 -6.65
C SER A 100 -11.11 -8.43 -5.35
N GLN A 101 -9.81 -8.75 -5.44
CA GLN A 101 -8.95 -8.87 -4.27
C GLN A 101 -8.81 -7.53 -3.54
N LEU A 102 -8.79 -6.42 -4.29
CA LEU A 102 -8.67 -5.07 -3.76
C LEU A 102 -9.94 -4.58 -3.12
N GLU A 103 -11.08 -4.89 -3.74
CA GLU A 103 -12.41 -4.64 -3.17
C GLU A 103 -12.62 -5.43 -1.87
N GLU A 104 -12.13 -6.66 -1.82
CA GLU A 104 -12.16 -7.45 -0.59
C GLU A 104 -11.25 -6.88 0.50
N SER A 105 -10.02 -6.46 0.20
CA SER A 105 -9.14 -5.82 1.20
C SER A 105 -9.74 -4.53 1.73
N GLU A 106 -10.37 -3.73 0.86
CA GLU A 106 -11.11 -2.53 1.22
C GLU A 106 -12.30 -2.82 2.13
N ARG A 107 -13.09 -3.85 1.79
CA ARG A 107 -14.24 -4.30 2.58
C ARG A 107 -13.82 -4.83 3.95
N ASP A 108 -12.82 -5.71 4.00
CA ASP A 108 -12.33 -6.32 5.23
C ASP A 108 -11.74 -5.26 6.17
N PHE A 109 -10.98 -4.29 5.63
CA PHE A 109 -10.44 -3.19 6.41
C PHE A 109 -11.54 -2.27 6.95
N SER A 110 -12.49 -1.87 6.10
CA SER A 110 -13.60 -1.02 6.50
C SER A 110 -14.49 -1.68 7.55
N ALA A 111 -14.70 -2.99 7.47
CA ALA A 111 -15.42 -3.75 8.49
C ALA A 111 -14.65 -3.82 9.83
N HIS A 112 -13.33 -3.93 9.78
CA HIS A 112 -12.48 -3.94 10.97
C HIS A 112 -12.35 -2.54 11.62
N GLU A 113 -12.44 -1.49 10.81
CA GLU A 113 -12.20 -0.09 11.20
C GLU A 113 -13.29 0.85 10.68
N PRO A 114 -14.56 0.70 11.12
CA PRO A 114 -15.73 1.33 10.51
C PRO A 114 -15.76 2.86 10.56
N ASN A 115 -14.94 3.48 11.42
CA ASN A 115 -14.91 4.92 11.65
C ASN A 115 -13.74 5.63 10.94
N LYS A 116 -13.01 4.94 10.05
CA LYS A 116 -11.86 5.52 9.33
C LYS A 116 -12.32 6.19 8.02
N PRO A 117 -12.14 7.52 7.85
CA PRO A 117 -12.94 8.31 6.92
C PRO A 117 -12.48 8.28 5.45
N LEU A 118 -11.24 7.88 5.15
CA LEU A 118 -10.74 7.77 3.77
C LEU A 118 -9.76 6.60 3.64
N LEU A 119 -9.99 5.75 2.64
CA LEU A 119 -9.19 4.56 2.37
C LEU A 119 -8.73 4.57 0.91
N PHE A 120 -7.44 4.28 0.70
CA PHE A 120 -6.86 4.06 -0.61
C PHE A 120 -6.19 2.69 -0.61
N VAL A 121 -6.45 1.88 -1.63
CA VAL A 121 -5.78 0.60 -1.81
C VAL A 121 -4.81 0.73 -2.97
N ILE A 122 -3.55 0.44 -2.70
CA ILE A 122 -2.45 0.47 -3.66
C ILE A 122 -1.90 -0.94 -3.75
N VAL A 123 -1.66 -1.40 -4.97
CA VAL A 123 -0.96 -2.65 -5.21
C VAL A 123 0.39 -2.34 -5.80
N LEU A 124 1.41 -3.00 -5.28
CA LEU A 124 2.76 -2.93 -5.79
C LEU A 124 3.13 -4.32 -6.31
N ALA A 125 2.91 -4.52 -7.61
CA ALA A 125 3.33 -5.73 -8.30
C ALA A 125 4.79 -5.60 -8.75
N LEU A 126 5.62 -6.60 -8.47
CA LEU A 126 7.00 -6.70 -8.91
C LEU A 126 7.21 -8.04 -9.64
N GLY A 127 7.27 -7.97 -10.95
CA GLY A 127 7.65 -9.03 -11.89
C GLY A 127 8.33 -8.38 -13.09
N ALA A 128 9.28 -9.07 -13.74
CA ALA A 128 10.26 -8.48 -14.67
C ALA A 128 9.70 -7.36 -15.56
N ALA A 129 9.93 -6.11 -15.13
CA ALA A 129 9.68 -4.84 -15.82
C ALA A 129 8.33 -4.09 -15.68
N GLN A 130 7.40 -4.41 -14.76
CA GLN A 130 6.21 -3.54 -14.55
C GLN A 130 5.88 -3.24 -13.08
N PHE A 131 5.65 -1.95 -12.82
CA PHE A 131 5.06 -1.36 -11.61
C PHE A 131 3.67 -0.82 -11.99
N THR A 132 2.62 -1.24 -11.28
CA THR A 132 1.24 -0.89 -11.62
C THR A 132 0.48 -0.42 -10.39
N LEU A 133 0.10 0.86 -10.35
CA LEU A 133 -0.78 1.40 -9.30
C LEU A 133 -2.26 1.06 -9.60
N LYS A 134 -3.10 0.93 -8.57
CA LYS A 134 -4.53 0.55 -8.71
C LYS A 134 -5.28 1.43 -9.71
N HIS A 135 -5.02 2.74 -9.73
CA HIS A 135 -5.66 3.67 -10.68
C HIS A 135 -5.19 3.52 -12.13
N GLN A 136 -4.09 2.79 -12.37
CA GLN A 136 -3.53 2.49 -13.70
C GLN A 136 -4.01 1.13 -14.24
N LEU A 137 -4.60 0.27 -13.41
CA LEU A 137 -5.14 -1.03 -13.81
C LEU A 137 -6.15 -0.93 -14.98
N PRO A 138 -7.12 0.02 -14.98
CA PRO A 138 -8.07 0.14 -16.09
C PRO A 138 -7.42 0.52 -17.42
N GLU A 139 -6.27 1.20 -17.41
CA GLU A 139 -5.54 1.56 -18.64
C GLU A 139 -4.66 0.42 -19.16
N ILE A 140 -4.14 -0.41 -18.25
CA ILE A 140 -3.34 -1.58 -18.61
C ILE A 140 -4.22 -2.70 -19.18
N GLU A 141 -5.42 -2.91 -18.61
CA GLU A 141 -6.41 -3.84 -19.15
C GLU A 141 -6.87 -3.44 -20.56
N LYS A 142 -6.99 -2.14 -20.84
CA LYS A 142 -7.30 -1.61 -22.18
C LYS A 142 -6.20 -1.83 -23.22
N LYS A 143 -4.94 -2.06 -22.80
CA LYS A 143 -3.79 -2.31 -23.68
C LYS A 143 -3.55 -3.80 -23.96
N ARG A 144 -4.31 -4.70 -23.33
CA ARG A 144 -4.21 -6.16 -23.52
C ARG A 144 -5.11 -6.70 -24.66
N TYR A 145 -5.74 -5.84 -25.45
CA TYR A 145 -6.54 -6.20 -26.63
C TYR A 145 -6.25 -5.29 -27.83
#